data_AF-A0A4Y3PDR2-F1
#
_entry.id   AF-A0A4Y3PDR2-F1
#
_cell.length_a   1.000
_cell.length_b   1.000
_cell.length_c   1.000
_cell.angle_alpha   90.00
_cell.angle_beta   90.00
_cell.angle_gamma   90.00
#
_symmetry.space_group_name_H-M   'P 1'
#
loop_
_entity.id
_entity.type
_entity.pdbx_description
1 polymer ?
#
loop_
_entity_poly.entity_id
_entity_poly.type
_entity_poly.pdbx_seq_one_letter_code
_entity_poly.pdbx_strand_id
1 'polypeptide(L)'
;MTAMLVLTPHLYKNVETSGWLTEKLETDSIQQTSDQRYMYCLELINLFQQNGSARLYLKNANTREELRIAVDLPLTKIQGISWGEVPRFIKLEPTNDANIYILHTTESFPIPNEKFEIHIQEKTSVKIG
;
A
#
# COMPACT_ATOMS: atom_id res chain seq x y z
N MET A 1 -26.92 -39.31 -11.90
CA MET A 1 -25.70 -38.48 -11.86
C MET A 1 -26.03 -37.14 -11.21
N THR A 2 -26.01 -37.06 -9.88
CA THR A 2 -26.20 -35.81 -9.13
C THR A 2 -25.40 -35.92 -7.84
N ALA A 3 -24.08 -35.96 -7.96
CA ALA A 3 -23.16 -36.02 -6.83
C ALA A 3 -21.95 -35.12 -7.12
N MET A 4 -22.20 -33.83 -7.36
CA MET A 4 -21.13 -32.84 -7.55
C MET A 4 -21.41 -31.46 -6.91
N LEU A 5 -22.50 -31.31 -6.14
CA LEU A 5 -22.92 -29.99 -5.63
C LEU A 5 -22.84 -29.82 -4.10
N VAL A 6 -22.54 -30.86 -3.32
CA VAL A 6 -22.64 -30.80 -1.84
C VAL A 6 -21.30 -30.55 -1.15
N LEU A 7 -20.18 -30.53 -1.89
CA LEU A 7 -18.84 -30.31 -1.32
C LEU A 7 -18.41 -28.84 -1.27
N THR A 8 -19.13 -27.93 -1.92
CA THR A 8 -18.73 -26.51 -2.04
C THR A 8 -18.71 -25.73 -0.72
N PRO A 9 -19.63 -25.90 0.26
CA PRO A 9 -19.61 -25.06 1.46
C PRO A 9 -18.58 -25.47 2.52
N HIS A 10 -17.98 -26.65 2.41
CA HIS A 10 -16.95 -27.12 3.35
C HIS A 10 -15.53 -26.75 2.92
N LEU A 11 -15.29 -26.46 1.64
CA LEU A 11 -13.96 -26.16 1.13
C LEU A 11 -13.45 -24.78 1.54
N TYR A 12 -14.31 -23.76 1.67
CA TYR A 12 -13.86 -22.42 2.08
C TYR A 12 -13.76 -22.23 3.60
N LYS A 13 -14.46 -23.04 4.40
CA LYS A 13 -14.51 -22.84 5.87
C LYS A 13 -13.18 -23.08 6.56
N ASN A 14 -12.31 -23.90 5.96
CA ASN A 14 -11.01 -24.30 6.53
C ASN A 14 -9.82 -23.76 5.73
N VAL A 15 -10.08 -22.90 4.73
CA VAL A 15 -9.04 -22.27 3.91
C VAL A 15 -8.94 -20.81 4.32
N GLU A 16 -7.72 -20.28 4.40
CA GLU A 16 -7.51 -18.87 4.66
C GLU A 16 -8.17 -18.03 3.55
N THR A 17 -9.23 -17.30 3.91
CA THR A 17 -10.01 -16.51 2.96
C THR A 17 -9.40 -15.13 2.70
N SER A 18 -8.38 -14.74 3.48
CA SER A 18 -7.63 -13.50 3.32
C SER A 18 -6.87 -13.52 1.98
N GLY A 19 -6.99 -12.45 1.21
CA GLY A 19 -6.51 -12.34 -0.17
C GLY A 19 -7.42 -12.90 -1.27
N TRP A 20 -8.35 -13.81 -0.93
CA TRP A 20 -9.29 -14.43 -1.87
C TRP A 20 -10.70 -13.83 -1.80
N LEU A 21 -11.27 -13.72 -0.61
CA LEU A 21 -12.61 -13.17 -0.36
C LEU A 21 -12.57 -11.81 0.35
N THR A 22 -11.51 -11.54 1.11
CA THR A 22 -11.29 -10.26 1.79
C THR A 22 -9.86 -9.81 1.56
N GLU A 23 -9.62 -8.52 1.34
CA GLU A 23 -8.26 -7.97 1.20
C GLU A 23 -7.42 -8.31 2.43
N LYS A 24 -6.20 -8.82 2.22
CA LYS A 24 -5.18 -8.91 3.26
C LYS A 24 -4.35 -7.65 3.22
N LEU A 25 -4.48 -6.81 4.23
CA LEU A 25 -3.80 -5.52 4.33
C LEU A 25 -2.61 -5.62 5.30
N GLU A 26 -1.43 -5.26 4.81
CA GLU A 26 -0.22 -5.06 5.59
C GLU A 26 0.24 -3.61 5.43
N THR A 27 0.76 -2.99 6.49
CA THR A 27 1.18 -1.58 6.44
C THR A 27 2.55 -1.38 7.04
N ASP A 28 3.32 -0.44 6.51
CA ASP A 28 4.48 0.06 7.23
C ASP A 28 4.07 0.97 8.40
N SER A 29 5.04 1.51 9.13
CA SER A 29 4.78 2.38 10.27
C SER A 29 4.16 3.69 9.79
N ILE A 30 3.22 4.22 10.57
CA ILE A 30 2.69 5.56 10.32
C ILE A 30 3.80 6.60 10.55
N GLN A 31 3.96 7.48 9.57
CA GLN A 31 4.93 8.56 9.52
C GLN A 31 4.21 9.90 9.37
N GLN A 32 4.94 11.01 9.54
CA GLN A 32 4.42 12.37 9.35
C GLN A 32 5.28 13.11 8.32
N THR A 33 4.63 13.86 7.42
CA THR A 33 5.35 14.71 6.45
C THR A 33 6.11 15.82 7.17
N SER A 34 7.21 16.30 6.59
CA SER A 34 8.05 17.34 7.23
C SER A 34 7.33 18.68 7.38
N ASP A 35 6.35 18.96 6.52
CA ASP A 35 5.46 20.12 6.61
C ASP A 35 4.27 19.90 7.57
N GLN A 36 4.21 18.75 8.23
CA GLN A 36 3.23 18.35 9.24
C GLN A 36 1.78 18.25 8.74
N ARG A 37 1.54 18.33 7.43
CA ARG A 37 0.18 18.33 6.86
C ARG A 37 -0.47 16.97 6.83
N TYR A 38 0.32 15.91 6.68
CA TYR A 38 -0.20 14.56 6.55
C TYR A 38 0.52 13.57 7.47
N MET A 39 -0.27 12.68 8.06
CA MET A 39 0.21 11.37 8.50
C MET A 39 0.06 10.38 7.34
N TYR A 40 1.00 9.47 7.16
CA TYR A 40 1.01 8.57 6.01
C TYR A 40 1.64 7.20 6.32
N CYS A 41 1.26 6.21 5.53
CA CYS A 41 1.92 4.89 5.48
C CYS A 41 1.67 4.24 4.11
N LEU A 42 2.46 3.22 3.78
CA LEU A 42 2.23 2.36 2.64
C LEU A 42 1.29 1.23 3.04
N GLU A 43 0.17 1.10 2.35
CA GLU A 43 -0.75 -0.02 2.45
C GLU A 43 -0.43 -1.03 1.32
N LEU A 44 0.03 -2.22 1.70
CA LEU A 44 0.28 -3.37 0.84
C LEU A 44 -0.91 -4.31 0.92
N ILE A 45 -1.58 -4.53 -0.20
CA ILE A 45 -2.77 -5.37 -0.29
C ILE A 45 -2.38 -6.66 -1.00
N ASN A 46 -2.72 -7.80 -0.40
CA ASN A 46 -2.49 -9.13 -0.95
C ASN A 46 -1.03 -9.34 -1.36
N LEU A 47 -0.10 -8.93 -0.49
CA LEU A 47 1.34 -9.09 -0.72
C LEU A 47 1.67 -10.55 -1.07
N PHE A 48 2.56 -10.75 -2.03
CA PHE A 48 2.96 -12.05 -2.61
C PHE A 48 1.88 -12.76 -3.46
N GLN A 49 0.72 -12.14 -3.69
CA GLN A 49 -0.31 -12.68 -4.56
C GLN A 49 -0.33 -11.96 -5.92
N GLN A 50 -0.89 -12.62 -6.96
CA GLN A 50 -0.97 -12.08 -8.32
C GLN A 50 -1.86 -10.84 -8.42
N ASN A 51 -2.87 -10.72 -7.56
CA ASN A 51 -3.74 -9.55 -7.42
C ASN A 51 -3.21 -8.54 -6.38
N GLY A 52 -1.92 -8.63 -6.02
CA GLY A 52 -1.29 -7.71 -5.08
C GLY A 52 -1.27 -6.28 -5.62
N SER A 53 -1.55 -5.31 -4.75
CA SER A 53 -1.51 -3.89 -5.10
C SER A 53 -1.01 -3.06 -3.92
N ALA A 54 -0.55 -1.84 -4.21
CA ALA A 54 -0.12 -0.91 -3.18
C ALA A 54 -0.90 0.41 -3.27
N ARG A 55 -1.11 1.04 -2.13
CA ARG A 55 -1.67 2.38 -2.05
C ARG A 55 -1.01 3.17 -0.93
N LEU A 56 -0.84 4.46 -1.16
CA LEU A 56 -0.44 5.42 -0.15
C LEU A 56 -1.67 5.80 0.65
N TYR A 57 -1.65 5.54 1.96
CA TYR A 57 -2.61 6.10 2.90
C TYR A 57 -2.14 7.49 3.34
N LEU A 58 -3.06 8.44 3.34
CA LEU A 58 -2.86 9.80 3.80
C LEU A 58 -3.97 10.17 4.76
N LYS A 59 -3.62 10.80 5.87
CA LYS A 59 -4.55 11.44 6.79
C LYS A 59 -4.14 12.88 7.01
N ASN A 60 -5.01 13.81 6.64
CA ASN A 60 -4.78 15.22 6.88
C ASN A 60 -4.77 15.48 8.40
N ALA A 61 -3.71 16.08 8.90
CA ALA A 61 -3.54 16.33 10.34
C ALA A 61 -4.59 17.30 10.90
N ASN A 62 -5.04 18.26 10.08
CA ASN A 62 -5.97 19.31 10.49
C ASN A 62 -7.43 18.89 10.31
N THR A 63 -7.79 18.37 9.12
CA THR A 63 -9.19 18.03 8.80
C THR A 63 -9.58 16.61 9.21
N ARG A 64 -8.58 15.76 9.49
CA ARG A 64 -8.74 14.31 9.73
C ARG A 64 -9.29 13.53 8.54
N GLU A 65 -9.41 14.16 7.37
CA GLU A 65 -9.82 13.50 6.14
C GLU A 65 -8.77 12.46 5.74
N GLU A 66 -9.26 11.31 5.30
CA GLU A 66 -8.42 10.20 4.85
C GLU A 66 -8.51 10.05 3.34
N LEU A 67 -7.37 9.77 2.74
CA LEU A 67 -7.21 9.55 1.32
C LEU A 67 -6.36 8.32 1.07
N ARG A 68 -6.69 7.59 0.02
CA ARG A 68 -5.91 6.46 -0.50
C ARG A 68 -5.60 6.72 -1.96
N ILE A 69 -4.32 6.74 -2.30
CA ILE A 69 -3.84 6.96 -3.66
C ILE A 69 -3.15 5.68 -4.11
N ALA A 70 -3.59 5.09 -5.22
CA ALA A 70 -2.94 3.91 -5.78
C ALA A 70 -1.50 4.25 -6.18
N VAL A 71 -0.55 3.37 -5.86
CA VAL A 71 0.86 3.49 -6.25
C VAL A 71 1.25 2.24 -7.00
N ASP A 72 1.74 2.40 -8.23
CA ASP A 72 2.13 1.28 -9.09
C ASP A 72 3.48 0.70 -8.66
N LEU A 73 3.46 -0.07 -7.57
CA LEU A 73 4.60 -0.85 -7.09
C LEU A 73 4.51 -2.29 -7.62
N PRO A 74 5.60 -2.86 -8.17
CA PRO A 74 5.58 -4.19 -8.74
C PRO A 74 5.68 -5.27 -7.63
N LEU A 75 4.66 -5.38 -6.78
CA LEU A 75 4.64 -6.27 -5.61
C LEU A 75 4.87 -7.75 -5.96
N THR A 76 4.50 -8.17 -7.17
CA THR A 76 4.74 -9.53 -7.68
C THR A 76 6.22 -9.87 -7.85
N LYS A 77 7.11 -8.87 -7.88
CA LYS A 77 8.57 -9.06 -7.92
C LYS A 77 9.18 -9.27 -6.54
N ILE A 78 8.42 -9.03 -5.46
CA ILE A 78 8.91 -9.18 -4.08
C ILE A 78 8.86 -10.67 -3.71
N GLN A 79 10.02 -11.24 -3.38
CA GLN A 79 10.13 -12.65 -2.94
C GLN A 79 10.05 -12.81 -1.42
N GLY A 80 10.30 -11.74 -0.68
CA GLY A 80 10.20 -11.67 0.77
C GLY A 80 10.34 -10.23 1.25
N ILE A 81 9.78 -9.94 2.42
CA ILE A 81 9.86 -8.63 3.06
C ILE A 81 10.34 -8.79 4.50
N SER A 82 11.27 -7.93 4.91
CA SER A 82 11.76 -7.91 6.29
C SER A 82 11.04 -6.80 7.05
N TRP A 83 10.18 -7.18 7.97
CA TRP A 83 9.54 -6.26 8.91
C TRP A 83 10.50 -6.01 10.08
N GLY A 84 11.24 -4.91 10.03
CA GLY A 84 12.02 -4.45 11.19
C GLY A 84 11.10 -4.02 12.35
N GLU A 85 11.68 -3.61 13.49
CA GLU A 85 10.88 -3.13 14.64
C GLU A 85 9.96 -1.95 14.29
N VAL A 86 10.45 -1.05 13.43
CA VAL A 86 9.70 0.11 12.92
C VAL A 86 9.90 0.17 11.40
N PRO A 87 9.11 -0.58 10.61
CA PRO A 87 9.24 -0.61 9.15
C PRO A 87 8.92 0.77 8.57
N ARG A 88 9.78 1.31 7.71
CA ARG A 88 9.57 2.59 7.03
C ARG A 88 9.90 2.43 5.55
N PHE A 89 8.99 1.83 4.82
CA PHE A 89 9.22 1.44 3.44
C PHE A 89 9.17 2.62 2.48
N ILE A 90 8.49 3.69 2.86
CA ILE A 90 8.38 4.90 2.07
C ILE A 90 8.76 6.16 2.85
N LYS A 91 9.16 7.19 2.13
CA LYS A 91 9.30 8.57 2.61
C LYS A 91 8.53 9.49 1.69
N LEU A 92 7.72 10.38 2.26
CA LEU A 92 6.93 11.37 1.52
C LEU A 92 7.48 12.78 1.79
N GLU A 93 7.98 13.44 0.75
CA GLU A 93 8.61 14.75 0.81
C GLU A 93 7.71 15.82 0.16
N PRO A 94 7.46 16.96 0.83
CA PRO A 94 6.72 18.07 0.23
C PRO A 94 7.54 18.73 -0.88
N THR A 95 6.85 19.26 -1.89
CA THR A 95 7.46 20.09 -2.93
C THR A 95 7.12 21.58 -2.71
N ASN A 96 7.57 22.44 -3.63
CA ASN A 96 7.16 23.84 -3.67
C ASN A 96 5.66 24.00 -4.01
N ASP A 97 5.06 22.99 -4.63
CA ASP A 97 3.61 22.94 -4.86
C ASP A 97 2.95 22.17 -3.71
N ALA A 98 2.06 22.84 -2.98
CA ALA A 98 1.33 22.28 -1.85
C ALA A 98 0.42 21.10 -2.24
N ASN A 99 0.12 20.88 -3.52
CA ASN A 99 -0.66 19.77 -4.04
C ASN A 99 0.20 18.57 -4.48
N ILE A 100 1.53 18.73 -4.57
CA ILE A 100 2.43 17.71 -5.08
C ILE A 100 3.44 17.30 -4.01
N TYR A 101 3.55 16.00 -3.79
CA TYR A 101 4.58 15.39 -2.93
C TYR A 101 5.40 14.40 -3.74
N ILE A 102 6.65 14.17 -3.33
CA ILE A 102 7.47 13.10 -3.88
C ILE A 102 7.48 11.95 -2.89
N LEU A 103 7.00 10.79 -3.33
CA LEU A 103 7.10 9.54 -2.59
C LEU A 103 8.34 8.78 -3.06
N HIS A 104 9.16 8.37 -2.10
CA HIS A 104 10.35 7.56 -2.30
C HIS A 104 10.19 6.22 -1.59
N THR A 105 10.53 5.13 -2.27
CA THR A 105 10.78 3.86 -1.56
C THR A 105 12.17 3.89 -0.93
N THR A 106 12.27 3.41 0.31
CA THR A 106 13.52 3.40 1.08
C THR A 106 14.29 2.09 0.89
N GLU A 107 15.54 2.05 1.34
CA GLU A 107 16.37 0.83 1.34
C GLU A 107 15.80 -0.31 2.20
N SER A 108 14.90 0.00 3.14
CA SER A 108 14.23 -1.03 3.94
C SER A 108 13.13 -1.76 3.17
N PHE A 109 12.72 -1.23 2.01
CA PHE A 109 11.74 -1.87 1.15
C PHE A 109 12.46 -2.74 0.09
N PRO A 110 11.95 -3.94 -0.24
CA PRO A 110 12.58 -4.84 -1.21
C PRO A 110 12.72 -4.27 -2.64
N ILE A 111 12.02 -3.17 -2.94
CA ILE A 111 12.10 -2.45 -4.21
C ILE A 111 12.52 -1.00 -3.90
N PRO A 112 13.80 -0.74 -3.61
CA PRO A 112 14.25 0.59 -3.22
C PRO A 112 14.38 1.52 -4.43
N ASN A 113 14.48 2.83 -4.16
CA ASN A 113 14.79 3.89 -5.13
C ASN A 113 13.71 4.23 -6.16
N GLU A 114 12.56 3.58 -6.13
CA GLU A 114 11.38 3.98 -6.90
C GLU A 114 10.85 5.34 -6.41
N LYS A 115 10.50 6.22 -7.36
CA LYS A 115 9.98 7.57 -7.08
C LYS A 115 8.66 7.83 -7.78
N PHE A 116 7.75 8.49 -7.06
CA PHE A 116 6.44 8.87 -7.57
C PHE A 116 6.10 10.31 -7.22
N GLU A 117 5.55 11.05 -8.18
CA GLU A 117 4.80 12.27 -7.91
C GLU A 117 3.41 11.89 -7.42
N ILE A 118 3.02 12.44 -6.27
CA ILE A 118 1.73 12.23 -5.64
C ILE A 118 0.92 13.52 -5.78
N HIS A 119 -0.13 13.45 -6.58
CA HIS A 119 -1.05 14.56 -6.84
C HIS A 119 -2.26 14.43 -5.91
N ILE A 120 -2.32 15.28 -4.89
CA ILE A 120 -3.26 15.13 -3.77
C ILE A 120 -4.71 15.38 -4.20
N GLN A 121 -4.97 16.46 -4.94
CA GLN A 121 -6.32 16.81 -5.43
C GLN A 121 -6.84 15.80 -6.44
N GLU A 122 -5.99 15.39 -7.37
CA GLU A 122 -6.30 14.44 -8.44
C GLU A 122 -6.40 13.00 -7.90
N LYS A 123 -5.83 12.74 -6.72
CA LYS A 123 -5.76 11.41 -6.09
C LYS A 123 -5.04 10.40 -6.98
N THR A 124 -4.01 10.87 -7.68
CA THR A 124 -3.23 10.07 -8.62
C THR A 124 -1.76 10.04 -8.21
N SER A 125 -1.06 9.01 -8.68
CA SER A 125 0.40 8.94 -8.62
C SER A 125 0.97 8.74 -10.00
N VAL A 126 2.14 9.30 -10.25
CA VAL A 126 2.89 9.17 -11.49
C VAL A 126 4.31 8.75 -11.17
N LYS A 127 4.78 7.65 -11.75
CA LYS A 127 6.15 7.20 -11.58
C LYS A 127 7.11 8.13 -12.33
N ILE A 128 8.17 8.59 -11.65
CA ILE A 128 9.11 9.59 -12.20
C ILE A 128 10.59 9.16 -12.16
N GLY A 129 10.90 7.99 -11.62
CA GLY A 129 12.26 7.44 -11.56
C GLY A 129 12.29 6.06 -10.95
#